data_AF-A0A420PCV4-F1
#
_entry.id   AF-A0A420PCV4-F1
#
_cell.length_a   1.000
_cell.length_b   1.000
_cell.length_c   1.000
_cell.angle_alpha   90.00
_cell.angle_beta   90.00
_cell.angle_gamma   90.00
#
_symmetry.space_group_name_H-M   'P 1'
#
loop_
_entity.id
_entity.type
_entity.pdbx_description
1 polymer ?
#
loop_
_entity_poly.entity_id
_entity_poly.type
_entity_poly.pdbx_seq_one_letter_code
_entity_poly.pdbx_strand_id
1 'polypeptide(L)'
;MTGVPEVNSNSDRNPEIKVCAKLPCPTSNGPVASSICMTSVHARLSILIALPPHVASDPAEGSSETFKPQHTTSLSVLVQTINSMGPRVIPEPGNVPNVSQDAQQAYWALQSGGVIIAPTDVGYALMTSTQDGVQRIFAAKGRQQGHNIGIIGTYQQHRQMHILPESKFELTRVLTEDMGMIVGIIAKYNSKKLHPRLAALDNNTLSQVTKGDTISIAVAEGPFLRELGRLCDDDPQGMLMFGTSANVTGQGQRFRIEDVEPAVLAYADLVVDYGLQKWHMYDRGGVNFDAEKMQVLRMGAGYEVFRDRILRWFPQLLEEAGGSLEEDPEHGVGLPRPPTRTG
;
A
#
# COMPACT_ATOMS: atom_id res chain seq x y z
N MET A 1 57.14 29.14 43.12
CA MET A 1 57.40 27.84 42.48
C MET A 1 56.05 27.22 42.22
N THR A 2 55.51 26.97 41.04
CA THR A 2 55.84 27.03 39.60
C THR A 2 54.45 26.77 38.96
N GLY A 3 53.85 27.58 38.09
CA GLY A 3 54.40 28.11 36.85
C GLY A 3 54.56 26.99 35.82
N VAL A 4 53.49 26.59 35.12
CA VAL A 4 53.56 25.88 33.82
C VAL A 4 52.40 26.37 32.93
N PRO A 5 52.62 26.62 31.63
CA PRO A 5 52.00 27.72 30.92
C PRO A 5 51.05 27.33 29.77
N GLU A 6 50.46 28.38 29.23
CA GLU A 6 49.80 28.55 27.94
C GLU A 6 50.69 28.27 26.70
N VAL A 7 50.00 27.88 25.62
CA VAL A 7 50.15 28.37 24.23
C VAL A 7 51.11 27.67 23.24
N ASN A 8 50.59 27.63 22.00
CA ASN A 8 51.20 27.43 20.67
C ASN A 8 51.33 25.98 20.17
N SER A 9 51.07 25.66 18.90
CA SER A 9 50.65 26.44 17.72
C SER A 9 50.57 25.47 16.54
N ASN A 10 49.81 25.84 15.51
CA ASN A 10 50.07 25.56 14.10
C ASN A 10 50.17 24.09 13.66
N SER A 11 49.28 23.66 12.77
CA SER A 11 49.44 23.93 11.33
C SER A 11 48.49 23.06 10.52
N ASP A 12 47.83 23.73 9.58
CA ASP A 12 47.52 23.26 8.23
C ASP A 12 47.75 21.78 7.92
N ARG A 13 46.66 21.09 7.55
CA ARG A 13 46.55 20.51 6.19
C ARG A 13 45.16 19.93 5.96
N ASN A 14 44.36 20.70 5.22
CA ASN A 14 43.34 20.20 4.32
C ASN A 14 44.02 19.37 3.22
N PRO A 15 43.42 18.25 2.78
CA PRO A 15 43.38 18.03 1.34
C PRO A 15 42.00 17.66 0.83
N GLU A 16 41.53 18.52 -0.06
CA GLU A 16 40.99 18.18 -1.38
C GLU A 16 39.70 17.37 -1.43
N ILE A 17 38.61 18.15 -1.46
CA ILE A 17 37.43 17.92 -2.28
C ILE A 17 37.86 17.64 -3.72
N LYS A 18 37.76 16.37 -4.16
CA LYS A 18 37.81 16.01 -5.58
C LYS A 18 36.40 16.10 -6.17
N VAL A 19 36.09 17.27 -6.72
CA VAL A 19 35.11 17.44 -7.78
C VAL A 19 35.70 16.85 -9.06
N CYS A 20 35.13 15.73 -9.54
CA CYS A 20 35.46 15.19 -10.86
C CYS A 20 34.30 15.44 -11.83
N ALA A 21 34.52 16.49 -12.63
CA ALA A 21 34.22 16.66 -14.05
C ALA A 21 32.97 15.97 -14.66
N LYS A 22 32.03 16.85 -15.06
CA LYS A 22 31.18 16.74 -16.26
C LYS A 22 32.01 16.40 -17.51
N LEU A 23 31.39 15.74 -18.50
CA LEU A 23 31.41 15.96 -19.96
C LEU A 23 30.63 14.81 -20.66
N PRO A 24 30.11 14.92 -21.90
CA PRO A 24 29.09 15.86 -22.38
C PRO A 24 27.90 15.15 -23.10
N CYS A 25 26.76 15.85 -23.24
CA CYS A 25 25.72 15.55 -24.22
C CYS A 25 26.20 15.86 -25.65
N PRO A 26 25.78 15.10 -26.68
CA PRO A 26 25.76 15.59 -28.05
C PRO A 26 24.41 16.21 -28.38
N THR A 27 24.45 17.45 -28.88
CA THR A 27 23.35 18.10 -29.60
C THR A 27 23.66 18.09 -31.10
N SER A 28 22.65 17.81 -31.93
CA SER A 28 22.53 18.38 -33.28
C SER A 28 21.13 18.18 -33.86
N ASN A 29 20.36 19.28 -33.91
CA ASN A 29 19.57 19.83 -35.02
C ASN A 29 18.64 18.94 -35.89
N GLY A 30 17.36 19.34 -35.95
CA GLY A 30 16.25 18.84 -36.81
C GLY A 30 16.31 19.27 -38.29
N PRO A 31 15.22 19.61 -39.02
CA PRO A 31 13.77 19.74 -38.71
C PRO A 31 12.91 18.75 -39.57
N VAL A 32 11.57 18.66 -39.56
CA VAL A 32 10.57 19.52 -40.26
C VAL A 32 9.15 19.19 -39.74
N ALA A 33 8.32 20.23 -39.70
CA ALA A 33 6.90 20.29 -39.35
C ALA A 33 5.97 19.29 -40.07
N SER A 34 4.90 18.89 -39.38
CA SER A 34 3.56 19.01 -39.97
C SER A 34 2.51 19.23 -38.86
N SER A 35 1.76 20.31 -39.05
CA SER A 35 0.55 20.66 -38.32
C SER A 35 -0.59 19.82 -38.85
N ILE A 36 -1.28 19.05 -38.00
CA ILE A 36 -2.69 18.72 -38.21
C ILE A 36 -3.41 18.81 -36.86
N CYS A 37 -4.16 19.89 -36.72
CA CYS A 37 -5.28 20.02 -35.82
C CYS A 37 -6.43 19.15 -36.36
N MET A 38 -7.02 18.26 -35.57
CA MET A 38 -8.48 18.13 -35.49
C MET A 38 -8.96 17.08 -34.46
N THR A 39 -9.74 17.59 -33.50
CA THR A 39 -10.98 17.04 -32.94
C THR A 39 -11.05 15.62 -32.38
N SER A 40 -11.26 15.60 -31.05
CA SER A 40 -12.12 14.70 -30.26
C SER A 40 -13.12 13.85 -31.05
N VAL A 41 -13.03 12.52 -30.89
CA VAL A 41 -14.17 11.61 -31.02
C VAL A 41 -14.07 10.56 -29.91
N HIS A 42 -15.01 10.64 -28.97
CA HIS A 42 -15.37 9.55 -28.07
C HIS A 42 -15.93 8.37 -28.88
N ALA A 43 -15.37 7.19 -28.72
CA ALA A 43 -16.01 5.95 -29.18
C ALA A 43 -16.18 5.01 -27.98
N ARG A 44 -17.39 5.01 -27.42
CA ARG A 44 -17.89 3.98 -26.52
C ARG A 44 -18.16 2.72 -27.34
N LEU A 45 -17.47 1.63 -27.04
CA LEU A 45 -17.73 0.32 -27.62
C LEU A 45 -18.87 -0.34 -26.83
N SER A 46 -20.09 -0.27 -27.37
CA SER A 46 -21.22 -1.07 -26.90
C SER A 46 -21.43 -2.23 -27.88
N ILE A 47 -21.07 -3.45 -27.45
CA ILE A 47 -21.33 -4.67 -28.20
C ILE A 47 -22.80 -5.05 -27.96
N LEU A 48 -23.64 -4.81 -28.95
CA LEU A 48 -25.02 -5.29 -29.01
C LEU A 48 -25.02 -6.62 -29.81
N ILE A 49 -25.34 -7.72 -29.14
CA ILE A 49 -25.51 -9.04 -29.78
C ILE A 49 -26.82 -9.00 -30.58
N ALA A 50 -26.71 -9.12 -31.90
CA ALA A 50 -27.86 -9.21 -32.81
C ALA A 50 -28.43 -10.64 -32.81
N LEU A 51 -29.74 -10.75 -32.55
CA LEU A 51 -30.53 -11.95 -32.83
C LEU A 51 -30.96 -11.95 -34.31
N PRO A 52 -31.01 -13.11 -35.01
CA PRO A 52 -31.46 -13.17 -36.40
C PRO A 52 -33.00 -13.12 -36.53
N PRO A 53 -33.53 -12.71 -37.69
CA PRO A 53 -34.96 -12.46 -37.87
C PRO A 53 -35.77 -13.72 -38.19
N HIS A 54 -37.03 -13.71 -37.74
CA HIS A 54 -38.10 -14.62 -38.12
C HIS A 54 -38.42 -14.54 -39.63
N VAL A 55 -38.56 -15.69 -40.28
CA VAL A 55 -39.28 -15.86 -41.55
C VAL A 55 -40.37 -16.91 -41.34
N ALA A 56 -41.59 -16.59 -41.74
CA ALA A 56 -42.77 -17.44 -41.67
C ALA A 56 -43.13 -17.98 -43.06
N SER A 57 -43.48 -19.27 -43.15
CA SER A 57 -44.37 -19.84 -44.18
C SER A 57 -44.74 -21.30 -43.85
N ASP A 58 -45.98 -21.48 -43.35
CA ASP A 58 -47.03 -22.48 -43.63
C ASP A 58 -46.78 -24.00 -43.84
N PRO A 59 -47.82 -24.85 -43.61
CA PRO A 59 -47.69 -26.14 -42.95
C PRO A 59 -47.81 -27.36 -43.89
N ALA A 60 -47.20 -28.48 -43.50
CA ALA A 60 -47.56 -29.81 -43.99
C ALA A 60 -47.23 -30.89 -42.94
N GLU A 61 -48.14 -31.86 -42.82
CA GLU A 61 -48.19 -32.98 -41.88
C GLU A 61 -47.00 -33.96 -42.02
N GLY A 62 -46.63 -34.63 -40.92
CA GLY A 62 -45.91 -35.91 -41.00
C GLY A 62 -44.95 -36.25 -39.84
N SER A 63 -45.40 -37.15 -38.97
CA SER A 63 -44.62 -38.17 -38.21
C SER A 63 -43.42 -37.75 -37.32
N SER A 64 -43.66 -37.85 -36.02
CA SER A 64 -42.81 -38.43 -34.95
C SER A 64 -41.30 -38.56 -35.17
N GLU A 65 -40.53 -37.77 -34.42
CA GLU A 65 -39.34 -38.26 -33.69
C GLU A 65 -38.97 -37.27 -32.57
N THR A 66 -38.94 -37.77 -31.34
CA THR A 66 -38.65 -37.01 -30.12
C THR A 66 -37.15 -36.75 -29.99
N PHE A 67 -36.71 -35.52 -30.26
CA PHE A 67 -35.36 -35.05 -29.91
C PHE A 67 -35.39 -34.37 -28.54
N LYS A 68 -34.77 -34.98 -27.51
CA LYS A 68 -34.55 -34.35 -26.20
C LYS A 68 -33.30 -33.46 -26.26
N PRO A 69 -33.39 -32.14 -26.01
CA PRO A 69 -32.18 -31.37 -25.74
C PRO A 69 -31.76 -31.60 -24.29
N GLN A 70 -30.67 -32.34 -24.09
CA GLN A 70 -29.97 -32.38 -22.81
C GLN A 70 -29.04 -31.16 -22.70
N HIS A 71 -28.98 -30.61 -21.49
CA HIS A 71 -28.09 -29.54 -21.03
C HIS A 71 -28.48 -28.09 -21.34
N THR A 72 -29.59 -27.63 -20.77
CA THR A 72 -29.66 -26.26 -20.26
C THR A 72 -28.99 -26.22 -18.88
N THR A 73 -27.70 -25.89 -18.85
CA THR A 73 -27.03 -25.55 -17.59
C THR A 73 -27.68 -24.27 -17.07
N SER A 74 -28.40 -24.36 -15.96
CA SER A 74 -29.10 -23.23 -15.36
C SER A 74 -28.13 -22.09 -15.05
N LEU A 75 -28.53 -20.84 -15.33
CA LEU A 75 -27.79 -19.64 -14.89
C LEU A 75 -27.48 -19.69 -13.39
N SER A 76 -28.34 -20.34 -12.58
CA SER A 76 -28.11 -20.53 -11.15
C SER A 76 -26.89 -21.42 -10.84
N VAL A 77 -26.59 -22.40 -11.70
CA VAL A 77 -25.42 -23.29 -11.56
C VAL A 77 -24.16 -22.57 -12.02
N LEU A 78 -24.22 -21.76 -13.08
CA LEU A 78 -23.10 -20.90 -13.48
C LEU A 78 -22.77 -19.87 -12.39
N VAL A 79 -23.79 -19.22 -11.81
CA VAL A 79 -23.62 -18.26 -10.70
C VAL A 79 -23.13 -18.97 -9.43
N GLN A 80 -23.58 -20.18 -9.13
CA GLN A 80 -23.04 -20.98 -8.00
C GLN A 80 -21.60 -21.44 -8.21
N THR A 81 -21.19 -21.73 -9.45
CA THR A 81 -19.81 -22.16 -9.78
C THR A 81 -18.83 -20.97 -9.74
N ILE A 82 -19.28 -19.76 -10.11
CA ILE A 82 -18.49 -18.53 -9.95
C ILE A 82 -18.34 -18.17 -8.46
N ASN A 83 -19.36 -18.46 -7.63
CA ASN A 83 -19.34 -18.23 -6.19
C ASN A 83 -18.64 -19.36 -5.38
N SER A 84 -18.12 -20.41 -6.01
CA SER A 84 -17.46 -21.54 -5.33
C SER A 84 -15.95 -21.59 -5.49
N MET A 85 -15.33 -20.62 -6.15
CA MET A 85 -13.88 -20.54 -6.23
C MET A 85 -13.39 -19.59 -5.16
N GLY A 86 -12.54 -20.09 -4.25
CA GLY A 86 -11.83 -19.24 -3.28
C GLY A 86 -11.02 -18.14 -3.98
N PRO A 87 -10.41 -17.22 -3.22
CA PRO A 87 -9.61 -16.16 -3.81
C PRO A 87 -8.57 -16.75 -4.76
N ARG A 88 -8.33 -16.06 -5.89
CA ARG A 88 -7.20 -16.40 -6.74
C ARG A 88 -5.91 -16.14 -5.96
N VAL A 89 -4.97 -17.09 -5.94
CA VAL A 89 -3.69 -16.95 -5.25
C VAL A 89 -2.58 -16.76 -6.28
N ILE A 90 -1.73 -15.75 -6.07
CA ILE A 90 -0.53 -15.50 -6.88
C ILE A 90 0.71 -15.30 -5.99
N PRO A 91 1.91 -15.72 -6.44
CA PRO A 91 2.12 -16.63 -7.56
C PRO A 91 1.43 -17.99 -7.32
N GLU A 92 1.22 -18.77 -8.38
CA GLU A 92 0.69 -20.13 -8.21
C GLU A 92 1.66 -20.96 -7.33
N PRO A 93 1.16 -21.86 -6.46
CA PRO A 93 2.01 -22.67 -5.61
C PRO A 93 3.11 -23.39 -6.40
N GLY A 94 4.36 -23.23 -5.96
CA GLY A 94 5.54 -23.79 -6.63
C GLY A 94 6.24 -22.82 -7.60
N ASN A 95 5.61 -21.68 -7.94
CA ASN A 95 6.24 -20.64 -8.74
C ASN A 95 6.92 -19.59 -7.84
N VAL A 96 8.00 -18.98 -8.36
CA VAL A 96 8.69 -17.88 -7.67
C VAL A 96 7.92 -16.56 -7.86
N PRO A 97 7.97 -15.62 -6.89
CA PRO A 97 7.35 -14.30 -7.04
C PRO A 97 7.85 -13.54 -8.26
N ASN A 98 6.92 -12.90 -8.99
CA ASN A 98 7.23 -11.94 -10.04
C ASN A 98 6.64 -10.59 -9.66
N VAL A 99 7.42 -9.79 -8.92
CA VAL A 99 6.97 -8.53 -8.32
C VAL A 99 6.24 -7.61 -9.30
N SER A 100 6.75 -7.43 -10.51
CA SER A 100 6.12 -6.53 -11.49
C SER A 100 4.77 -7.08 -11.98
N GLN A 101 4.72 -8.37 -12.33
CA GLN A 101 3.50 -9.01 -12.80
C GLN A 101 2.46 -9.15 -11.70
N ASP A 102 2.88 -9.48 -10.48
CA ASP A 102 2.00 -9.66 -9.33
C ASP A 102 1.42 -8.32 -8.87
N ALA A 103 2.24 -7.26 -8.81
CA ALA A 103 1.77 -5.91 -8.53
C ALA A 103 0.81 -5.40 -9.61
N GLN A 104 1.07 -5.68 -10.90
CA GLN A 104 0.18 -5.28 -11.97
C GLN A 104 -1.21 -5.96 -11.86
N GLN A 105 -1.23 -7.23 -11.50
CA GLN A 105 -2.47 -7.97 -11.27
C GLN A 105 -3.22 -7.47 -10.03
N ALA A 106 -2.50 -7.16 -8.95
CA ALA A 106 -3.08 -6.56 -7.76
C ALA A 106 -3.65 -5.16 -8.04
N TYR A 107 -2.93 -4.34 -8.80
CA TYR A 107 -3.40 -3.03 -9.26
C TYR A 107 -4.71 -3.15 -10.04
N TRP A 108 -4.81 -4.08 -11.00
CA TRP A 108 -6.05 -4.28 -11.77
C TRP A 108 -7.21 -4.79 -10.90
N ALA A 109 -6.93 -5.68 -9.95
CA ALA A 109 -7.94 -6.16 -9.01
C ALA A 109 -8.50 -4.99 -8.18
N LEU A 110 -7.62 -4.15 -7.62
CA LEU A 110 -8.01 -2.95 -6.88
C LEU A 110 -8.77 -1.95 -7.77
N GLN A 111 -8.24 -1.63 -8.94
CA GLN A 111 -8.85 -0.69 -9.89
C GLN A 111 -10.26 -1.14 -10.32
N SER A 112 -10.51 -2.46 -10.39
CA SER A 112 -11.82 -3.03 -10.71
C SER A 112 -12.78 -3.08 -9.50
N GLY A 113 -12.40 -2.48 -8.36
CA GLY A 113 -13.20 -2.46 -7.13
C GLY A 113 -13.02 -3.68 -6.22
N GLY A 114 -12.02 -4.52 -6.50
CA GLY A 114 -11.74 -5.72 -5.73
C GLY A 114 -11.10 -5.47 -4.37
N VAL A 115 -11.03 -6.55 -3.60
CA VAL A 115 -10.34 -6.65 -2.32
C VAL A 115 -9.18 -7.62 -2.49
N ILE A 116 -8.00 -7.24 -2.02
CA ILE A 116 -6.81 -8.09 -2.07
C ILE A 116 -6.30 -8.37 -0.66
N ILE A 117 -5.68 -9.54 -0.46
CA ILE A 117 -4.77 -9.80 0.64
C ILE A 117 -3.36 -9.75 0.07
N ALA A 118 -2.49 -8.93 0.65
CA ALA A 118 -1.12 -8.82 0.15
C ALA A 118 -0.09 -8.68 1.27
N PRO A 119 1.18 -9.02 0.98
CA PRO A 119 2.24 -9.05 1.97
C PRO A 119 2.69 -7.63 2.30
N THR A 120 2.99 -7.40 3.58
CA THR A 120 3.77 -6.27 4.09
C THR A 120 4.90 -6.81 4.95
N ASP A 121 5.96 -6.05 5.14
CA ASP A 121 7.08 -6.43 6.03
C ASP A 121 6.61 -6.85 7.44
N VAL A 122 5.50 -6.25 7.91
CA VAL A 122 4.92 -6.45 9.25
C VAL A 122 3.68 -7.34 9.24
N GLY A 123 3.50 -8.19 8.22
CA GLY A 123 2.39 -9.14 8.11
C GLY A 123 1.47 -8.86 6.91
N TYR A 124 0.40 -9.65 6.76
CA TYR A 124 -0.53 -9.51 5.65
C TYR A 124 -1.58 -8.41 5.90
N ALA A 125 -1.89 -7.67 4.85
CA ALA A 125 -2.91 -6.63 4.84
C ALA A 125 -4.06 -7.00 3.91
N LEU A 126 -5.29 -6.76 4.36
CA LEU A 126 -6.50 -6.76 3.56
C LEU A 126 -6.71 -5.34 3.04
N MET A 127 -6.75 -5.18 1.71
CA MET A 127 -6.66 -3.89 1.03
C MET A 127 -7.71 -3.74 -0.06
N THR A 128 -8.11 -2.50 -0.30
CA THR A 128 -9.00 -2.10 -1.40
C THR A 128 -8.74 -0.63 -1.78
N SER A 129 -9.34 -0.14 -2.85
CA SER A 129 -9.27 1.27 -3.28
C SER A 129 -10.64 1.94 -3.41
N THR A 130 -11.73 1.22 -3.14
CA THR A 130 -13.10 1.72 -3.32
C THR A 130 -13.90 1.72 -2.03
N GLN A 131 -14.95 2.53 -1.98
CA GLN A 131 -15.86 2.59 -0.83
C GLN A 131 -16.52 1.24 -0.55
N ASP A 132 -17.04 0.59 -1.59
CA ASP A 132 -17.68 -0.73 -1.47
C ASP A 132 -16.67 -1.77 -0.95
N GLY A 133 -15.44 -1.70 -1.42
CA GLY A 133 -14.34 -2.48 -0.88
C GLY A 133 -14.08 -2.20 0.60
N VAL A 134 -14.08 -0.94 1.04
CA VAL A 134 -13.92 -0.58 2.47
C VAL A 134 -15.03 -1.20 3.32
N GLN A 135 -16.27 -1.21 2.83
CA GLN A 135 -17.37 -1.89 3.51
C GLN A 135 -17.17 -3.42 3.57
N ARG A 136 -16.72 -4.05 2.48
CA ARG A 136 -16.39 -5.48 2.43
C ARG A 136 -15.33 -5.85 3.46
N ILE A 137 -14.23 -5.10 3.54
CA ILE A 137 -13.14 -5.41 4.48
C ILE A 137 -13.55 -5.15 5.95
N PHE A 138 -14.47 -4.22 6.21
CA PHE A 138 -15.01 -4.03 7.56
C PHE A 138 -15.93 -5.18 7.97
N ALA A 139 -16.79 -5.65 7.04
CA ALA A 139 -17.63 -6.81 7.25
C ALA A 139 -16.80 -8.07 7.53
N ALA A 140 -15.73 -8.31 6.75
CA ALA A 140 -14.80 -9.42 6.94
C ALA A 140 -14.19 -9.47 8.35
N LYS A 141 -14.02 -8.30 8.98
CA LYS A 141 -13.35 -8.16 10.27
C LYS A 141 -14.31 -8.07 11.46
N GLY A 142 -15.62 -8.08 11.23
CA GLY A 142 -16.62 -7.81 12.25
C GLY A 142 -16.46 -6.42 12.89
N ARG A 143 -15.98 -5.41 12.14
CA ARG A 143 -15.77 -4.06 12.66
C ARG A 143 -17.08 -3.29 12.75
N GLN A 144 -17.22 -2.47 13.79
CA GLN A 144 -18.32 -1.51 13.89
C GLN A 144 -18.22 -0.40 12.84
N GLN A 145 -19.36 0.16 12.46
CA GLN A 145 -19.44 1.31 11.57
C GLN A 145 -18.69 2.50 12.20
N GLY A 146 -17.81 3.16 11.44
CA GLY A 146 -17.06 4.36 11.90
C GLY A 146 -15.66 4.11 12.47
N HIS A 147 -15.12 2.89 12.43
CA HIS A 147 -13.69 2.68 12.70
C HIS A 147 -12.82 3.34 11.63
N ASN A 148 -11.69 3.89 12.07
CA ASN A 148 -10.73 4.45 11.13
C ASN A 148 -10.05 3.35 10.30
N ILE A 149 -9.72 3.69 9.06
CA ILE A 149 -8.89 2.89 8.16
C ILE A 149 -7.67 3.70 7.72
N GLY A 150 -6.52 3.04 7.68
CA GLY A 150 -5.27 3.68 7.24
C GLY A 150 -5.18 3.70 5.72
N ILE A 151 -4.52 4.74 5.19
CA ILE A 151 -4.05 4.74 3.82
C ILE A 151 -2.75 3.93 3.80
N ILE A 152 -2.64 2.97 2.88
CA ILE A 152 -1.37 2.36 2.51
C ILE A 152 -0.90 3.10 1.28
N GLY A 153 0.21 3.82 1.40
CA GLY A 153 0.62 4.78 0.39
C GLY A 153 2.11 4.82 0.17
N THR A 154 2.53 5.70 -0.73
CA THR A 154 3.93 5.93 -1.09
C THR A 154 4.49 7.15 -0.37
N TYR A 155 5.82 7.31 -0.43
CA TYR A 155 6.46 8.54 0.01
C TYR A 155 5.97 9.77 -0.79
N GLN A 156 5.73 9.62 -2.10
CA GLN A 156 5.17 10.68 -2.93
C GLN A 156 3.78 11.12 -2.43
N GLN A 157 2.89 10.16 -2.14
CA GLN A 157 1.56 10.44 -1.60
C GLN A 157 1.64 11.12 -0.23
N HIS A 158 2.55 10.65 0.64
CA HIS A 158 2.86 11.27 1.91
C HIS A 158 3.27 12.75 1.73
N ARG A 159 4.16 13.06 0.77
CA ARG A 159 4.57 14.45 0.45
C ARG A 159 3.45 15.31 -0.10
N GLN A 160 2.56 14.74 -0.92
CA GLN A 160 1.49 15.48 -1.57
C GLN A 160 0.33 15.82 -0.64
N MET A 161 0.08 14.97 0.37
CA MET A 161 -1.10 15.09 1.22
C MET A 161 -0.80 15.66 2.62
N HIS A 162 0.39 15.42 3.18
CA HIS A 162 0.74 15.96 4.48
C HIS A 162 1.30 17.39 4.41
N ILE A 163 1.12 18.12 5.50
CA ILE A 163 1.70 19.44 5.74
C ILE A 163 2.81 19.26 6.78
N LEU A 164 4.05 19.19 6.32
CA LEU A 164 5.25 19.05 7.15
C LEU A 164 6.39 19.92 6.61
N PRO A 165 7.34 20.35 7.45
CA PRO A 165 8.60 20.93 6.97
C PRO A 165 9.45 19.88 6.24
N GLU A 166 10.34 20.34 5.36
CA GLU A 166 11.18 19.48 4.52
C GLU A 166 12.00 18.47 5.34
N SER A 167 12.52 18.86 6.50
CA SER A 167 13.30 17.98 7.38
C SER A 167 12.52 16.74 7.86
N LYS A 168 11.20 16.83 8.01
CA LYS A 168 10.34 15.71 8.42
C LYS A 168 9.95 14.83 7.23
N PHE A 169 9.87 15.41 6.05
CA PHE A 169 9.81 14.64 4.81
C PHE A 169 11.12 13.89 4.57
N GLU A 170 12.27 14.50 4.85
CA GLU A 170 13.57 13.84 4.76
C GLU A 170 13.69 12.67 5.75
N LEU A 171 13.28 12.87 7.02
CA LEU A 171 13.20 11.79 8.01
C LEU A 171 12.40 10.59 7.47
N THR A 172 11.22 10.85 6.91
CA THR A 172 10.37 9.78 6.37
C THR A 172 11.06 9.07 5.22
N ARG A 173 11.63 9.82 4.26
CA ARG A 173 12.38 9.28 3.12
C ARG A 173 13.52 8.35 3.55
N VAL A 174 14.33 8.81 4.52
CA VAL A 174 15.49 8.06 5.00
C VAL A 174 15.06 6.78 5.72
N LEU A 175 14.04 6.83 6.57
CA LEU A 175 13.57 5.64 7.27
C LEU A 175 12.92 4.61 6.34
N THR A 176 12.20 5.09 5.33
CA THR A 176 11.39 4.26 4.43
C THR A 176 12.18 3.89 3.17
N GLU A 177 12.33 4.81 2.21
CA GLU A 177 12.92 4.54 0.91
C GLU A 177 14.38 4.06 0.97
N ASP A 178 15.21 4.68 1.82
CA ASP A 178 16.65 4.39 1.92
C ASP A 178 16.92 3.16 2.82
N MET A 179 16.14 2.99 3.88
CA MET A 179 16.43 2.02 4.95
C MET A 179 15.37 0.92 5.13
N GLY A 180 14.37 0.89 4.26
CA GLY A 180 13.41 -0.20 4.09
C GLY A 180 12.51 -0.46 5.30
N MET A 181 12.01 0.60 5.97
CA MET A 181 11.01 0.45 7.05
C MET A 181 9.64 0.92 6.62
N ILE A 182 8.63 0.09 6.86
CA ILE A 182 7.24 0.55 6.81
C ILE A 182 6.93 1.37 8.07
N VAL A 183 6.46 2.60 7.88
CA VAL A 183 6.09 3.50 8.98
C VAL A 183 4.74 4.15 8.70
N GLY A 184 3.83 4.05 9.66
CA GLY A 184 2.58 4.79 9.70
C GLY A 184 2.83 6.24 10.09
N ILE A 185 2.88 7.14 9.11
CA ILE A 185 3.07 8.56 9.36
C ILE A 185 1.72 9.24 9.54
N ILE A 186 1.56 9.91 10.68
CA ILE A 186 0.40 10.71 11.03
C ILE A 186 0.82 12.17 11.03
N ALA A 187 0.15 12.97 10.22
CA ALA A 187 0.38 14.40 10.16
C ALA A 187 -0.86 15.14 9.65
N LYS A 188 -0.81 16.46 9.77
CA LYS A 188 -1.87 17.32 9.27
C LYS A 188 -2.00 17.25 7.75
N TYR A 189 -3.21 17.43 7.26
CA TYR A 189 -3.52 17.62 5.84
C TYR A 189 -4.33 18.91 5.64
N ASN A 190 -4.43 19.38 4.40
CA ASN A 190 -5.20 20.59 4.11
C ASN A 190 -6.70 20.27 3.97
N SER A 191 -7.44 20.31 5.07
CA SER A 191 -8.89 20.05 5.09
C SER A 191 -9.72 21.09 4.31
N LYS A 192 -9.18 22.29 4.05
CA LYS A 192 -9.86 23.35 3.26
C LYS A 192 -9.61 23.21 1.76
N LYS A 193 -8.48 22.64 1.37
CA LYS A 193 -8.08 22.39 -0.02
C LYS A 193 -7.57 20.97 -0.11
N LEU A 194 -8.51 20.02 -0.17
CA LEU A 194 -8.22 18.60 -0.27
C LEU A 194 -7.34 18.32 -1.49
N HIS A 195 -6.38 17.42 -1.32
CA HIS A 195 -5.68 16.81 -2.45
C HIS A 195 -6.72 16.12 -3.37
N PRO A 196 -6.57 16.15 -4.71
CA PRO A 196 -7.56 15.57 -5.63
C PRO A 196 -7.96 14.13 -5.29
N ARG A 197 -7.00 13.30 -4.86
CA ARG A 197 -7.27 11.91 -4.43
C ARG A 197 -8.12 11.80 -3.16
N LEU A 198 -8.00 12.74 -2.22
CA LEU A 198 -8.87 12.80 -1.04
C LEU A 198 -10.24 13.40 -1.38
N ALA A 199 -10.27 14.38 -2.28
CA ALA A 199 -11.51 15.02 -2.74
C ALA A 199 -12.40 14.07 -3.56
N ALA A 200 -11.81 13.04 -4.19
CA ALA A 200 -12.53 12.01 -4.93
C ALA A 200 -13.24 10.99 -4.01
N LEU A 201 -12.92 10.96 -2.71
CA LEU A 201 -13.55 10.06 -1.75
C LEU A 201 -14.95 10.56 -1.39
N ASP A 202 -15.87 9.63 -1.19
CA ASP A 202 -17.14 9.94 -0.56
C ASP A 202 -16.94 10.39 0.90
N ASN A 203 -17.92 11.10 1.45
CA ASN A 203 -17.85 11.65 2.80
C ASN A 203 -17.63 10.58 3.89
N ASN A 204 -18.17 9.38 3.72
CA ASN A 204 -18.02 8.32 4.71
C ASN A 204 -16.59 7.77 4.68
N THR A 205 -16.04 7.43 3.52
CA THR A 205 -14.63 7.00 3.39
C THR A 205 -13.68 8.10 3.87
N LEU A 206 -13.92 9.36 3.49
CA LEU A 206 -13.10 10.49 3.95
C LEU A 206 -13.10 10.60 5.49
N SER A 207 -14.26 10.43 6.13
CA SER A 207 -14.37 10.44 7.59
C SER A 207 -13.62 9.28 8.27
N GLN A 208 -13.47 8.13 7.58
CA GLN A 208 -12.78 6.96 8.12
C GLN A 208 -11.26 7.05 7.96
N VAL A 209 -10.76 7.77 6.96
CA VAL A 209 -9.30 7.96 6.75
C VAL A 209 -8.74 9.19 7.46
N THR A 210 -9.61 10.02 8.04
CA THR A 210 -9.23 11.26 8.75
C THR A 210 -9.49 11.14 10.26
N LYS A 211 -8.74 11.92 11.05
CA LYS A 211 -9.01 12.14 12.47
C LYS A 211 -8.72 13.60 12.81
N GLY A 212 -9.77 14.40 12.93
CA GLY A 212 -9.64 15.85 13.04
C GLY A 212 -8.98 16.42 11.79
N ASP A 213 -7.85 17.12 11.96
CA ASP A 213 -7.06 17.69 10.88
C ASP A 213 -5.89 16.79 10.43
N THR A 214 -5.85 15.53 10.88
CA THR A 214 -4.79 14.57 10.53
C THR A 214 -5.29 13.43 9.65
N ILE A 215 -4.38 12.86 8.85
CA ILE A 215 -4.54 11.58 8.18
C ILE A 215 -3.38 10.66 8.58
N SER A 216 -3.58 9.35 8.43
CA SER A 216 -2.54 8.34 8.64
C SER A 216 -2.20 7.67 7.32
N ILE A 217 -0.93 7.74 6.93
CA ILE A 217 -0.40 7.09 5.73
C ILE A 217 0.71 6.13 6.17
N ALA A 218 0.45 4.83 6.06
CA ALA A 218 1.49 3.82 6.12
C ALA A 218 2.30 3.90 4.82
N VAL A 219 3.49 4.49 4.91
CA VAL A 219 4.44 4.53 3.80
C VAL A 219 4.97 3.13 3.63
N ALA A 220 4.45 2.46 2.61
CA ALA A 220 4.63 1.05 2.40
C ALA A 220 6.02 0.74 1.88
N GLU A 221 6.61 -0.34 2.39
CA GLU A 221 7.93 -0.82 1.97
C GLU A 221 7.87 -2.30 1.60
N GLY A 222 8.97 -2.76 0.99
CA GLY A 222 9.10 -4.08 0.41
C GLY A 222 8.87 -4.06 -1.11
N PRO A 223 9.48 -4.99 -1.87
CA PRO A 223 9.46 -4.93 -3.34
C PRO A 223 8.05 -4.87 -3.94
N PHE A 224 7.12 -5.66 -3.40
CA PHE A 224 5.74 -5.71 -3.89
C PHE A 224 4.97 -4.39 -3.69
N LEU A 225 4.93 -3.86 -2.46
CA LEU A 225 4.17 -2.65 -2.16
C LEU A 225 4.78 -1.40 -2.80
N ARG A 226 6.12 -1.35 -2.99
CA ARG A 226 6.76 -0.26 -3.74
C ARG A 226 6.30 -0.26 -5.19
N GLU A 227 6.28 -1.42 -5.83
CA GLU A 227 5.83 -1.51 -7.22
C GLU A 227 4.33 -1.26 -7.37
N LEU A 228 3.50 -1.82 -6.48
CA LEU A 228 2.06 -1.53 -6.46
C LEU A 228 1.78 -0.05 -6.20
N GLY A 229 2.50 0.56 -5.26
CA GLY A 229 2.43 1.99 -4.96
C GLY A 229 2.82 2.86 -6.16
N ARG A 230 3.89 2.50 -6.88
CA ARG A 230 4.30 3.17 -8.13
C ARG A 230 3.18 3.12 -9.17
N LEU A 231 2.54 1.97 -9.38
CA LEU A 231 1.41 1.85 -10.30
C LEU A 231 0.22 2.74 -9.89
N CYS A 232 -0.04 2.86 -8.58
CA CYS A 232 -1.08 3.78 -8.06
C CYS A 232 -0.72 5.25 -8.28
N ASP A 233 0.57 5.59 -8.24
CA ASP A 233 1.06 6.94 -8.46
C ASP A 233 1.09 7.34 -9.93
N ASP A 234 1.45 6.42 -10.81
CA ASP A 234 1.48 6.61 -12.26
C ASP A 234 0.08 6.65 -12.89
N ASP A 235 -0.94 6.15 -12.19
CA ASP A 235 -2.34 6.25 -12.60
C ASP A 235 -2.77 7.73 -12.65
N PRO A 236 -3.15 8.27 -13.82
CA PRO A 236 -3.65 9.65 -13.93
C PRO A 236 -4.92 9.92 -13.12
N GLN A 237 -5.73 8.89 -12.84
CA GLN A 237 -6.92 9.02 -11.98
C GLN A 237 -6.55 9.05 -10.49
N GLY A 238 -5.33 8.62 -10.14
CA GLY A 238 -4.77 8.67 -8.80
C GLY A 238 -5.47 7.73 -7.82
N MET A 239 -4.94 6.52 -7.67
CA MET A 239 -5.52 5.52 -6.75
C MET A 239 -4.93 5.65 -5.34
N LEU A 240 -5.80 5.65 -4.32
CA LEU A 240 -5.41 5.42 -2.93
C LEU A 240 -5.76 3.99 -2.53
N MET A 241 -4.88 3.37 -1.75
CA MET A 241 -5.17 2.08 -1.15
C MET A 241 -5.52 2.26 0.31
N PHE A 242 -6.60 1.62 0.74
CA PHE A 242 -7.04 1.58 2.12
C PHE A 242 -6.79 0.18 2.65
N GLY A 243 -6.19 0.10 3.83
CA GLY A 243 -5.71 -1.16 4.35
C GLY A 243 -5.92 -1.35 5.84
N THR A 244 -6.05 -2.60 6.19
CA THR A 244 -6.07 -3.09 7.57
C THR A 244 -5.34 -4.44 7.62
N SER A 245 -4.87 -4.85 8.79
CA SER A 245 -4.33 -6.20 8.98
C SER A 245 -5.34 -7.28 8.52
N ALA A 246 -4.85 -8.33 7.88
CA ALA A 246 -5.64 -9.45 7.38
C ALA A 246 -5.92 -10.47 8.49
N ASN A 247 -6.78 -10.10 9.43
CA ASN A 247 -7.18 -10.91 10.58
C ASN A 247 -8.61 -10.57 11.02
N VAL A 248 -9.26 -11.41 11.81
CA VAL A 248 -10.44 -10.98 12.58
C VAL A 248 -10.02 -9.92 13.62
N THR A 249 -10.85 -8.91 13.88
CA THR A 249 -10.50 -7.82 14.80
C THR A 249 -10.10 -8.34 16.18
N GLY A 250 -8.98 -7.85 16.71
CA GLY A 250 -8.47 -8.19 18.04
C GLY A 250 -7.64 -9.47 18.13
N GLN A 251 -7.42 -10.20 17.03
CA GLN A 251 -6.76 -11.53 17.05
C GLN A 251 -5.25 -11.52 16.75
N GLY A 252 -4.62 -10.34 16.76
CA GLY A 252 -3.19 -10.20 16.41
C GLY A 252 -2.91 -10.26 14.91
N GLN A 253 -1.70 -9.89 14.51
CA GLN A 253 -1.29 -9.80 13.11
C GLN A 253 -1.05 -11.20 12.52
N ARG A 254 -1.35 -11.39 11.22
CA ARG A 254 -1.02 -12.64 10.51
C ARG A 254 0.19 -12.43 9.63
N PHE A 255 1.12 -13.38 9.66
CA PHE A 255 2.43 -13.25 9.00
C PHE A 255 2.65 -14.25 7.87
N ARG A 256 1.70 -15.15 7.62
CA ARG A 256 1.62 -16.05 6.46
C ARG A 256 0.15 -16.33 6.17
N ILE A 257 -0.16 -16.77 4.94
CA ILE A 257 -1.55 -16.95 4.49
C ILE A 257 -2.26 -18.06 5.25
N GLU A 258 -1.54 -19.11 5.66
CA GLU A 258 -2.09 -20.25 6.39
C GLU A 258 -2.65 -19.86 7.77
N ASP A 259 -2.23 -18.73 8.33
CA ASP A 259 -2.73 -18.23 9.61
C ASP A 259 -3.90 -17.24 9.43
N VAL A 260 -4.25 -16.86 8.20
CA VAL A 260 -5.40 -15.98 7.91
C VAL A 260 -6.69 -16.78 8.01
N GLU A 261 -7.67 -16.25 8.73
CA GLU A 261 -8.92 -16.97 8.96
C GLU A 261 -9.67 -17.21 7.63
N PRO A 262 -10.26 -18.40 7.41
CA PRO A 262 -11.02 -18.70 6.19
C PRO A 262 -12.13 -17.69 5.90
N ALA A 263 -12.77 -17.18 6.96
CA ALA A 263 -13.80 -16.15 6.85
C ALA A 263 -13.26 -14.82 6.32
N VAL A 264 -11.98 -14.49 6.53
CA VAL A 264 -11.33 -13.29 5.97
C VAL A 264 -10.88 -13.57 4.53
N LEU A 265 -10.29 -14.74 4.26
CA LEU A 265 -9.90 -15.17 2.91
C LEU A 265 -11.08 -15.14 1.93
N ALA A 266 -12.28 -15.51 2.38
CA ALA A 266 -13.49 -15.51 1.56
C ALA A 266 -13.93 -14.11 1.07
N TYR A 267 -13.42 -13.02 1.65
CA TYR A 267 -13.71 -11.66 1.18
C TYR A 267 -12.67 -11.14 0.18
N ALA A 268 -11.56 -11.84 -0.04
CA ALA A 268 -10.56 -11.44 -0.99
C ALA A 268 -10.90 -11.96 -2.40
N ASP A 269 -10.65 -11.13 -3.41
CA ASP A 269 -10.72 -11.51 -4.82
C ASP A 269 -9.33 -12.00 -5.31
N LEU A 270 -8.26 -11.53 -4.66
CA LEU A 270 -6.87 -11.90 -4.92
C LEU A 270 -6.08 -12.03 -3.62
N VAL A 271 -5.30 -13.10 -3.49
CA VAL A 271 -4.27 -13.25 -2.45
C VAL A 271 -2.92 -13.22 -3.15
N VAL A 272 -2.05 -12.30 -2.74
CA VAL A 272 -0.63 -12.28 -3.11
C VAL A 272 0.12 -12.97 -1.98
N ASP A 273 0.58 -14.19 -2.17
CA ASP A 273 1.24 -15.01 -1.14
C ASP A 273 2.75 -15.04 -1.35
N TYR A 274 3.48 -14.24 -0.58
CA TYR A 274 4.95 -14.23 -0.59
C TYR A 274 5.54 -14.96 0.62
N GLY A 275 4.76 -15.87 1.23
CA GLY A 275 5.19 -16.68 2.37
C GLY A 275 5.27 -15.90 3.68
N LEU A 276 6.19 -16.31 4.56
CA LEU A 276 6.36 -15.75 5.90
C LEU A 276 6.96 -14.34 5.87
N GLN A 277 6.30 -13.39 6.54
CA GLN A 277 6.73 -12.01 6.56
C GLN A 277 7.90 -11.74 7.50
N LYS A 278 8.76 -10.79 7.10
CA LYS A 278 10.08 -10.51 7.67
C LYS A 278 10.06 -10.29 9.18
N TRP A 279 9.10 -9.52 9.68
CA TRP A 279 9.06 -9.12 11.09
C TRP A 279 8.13 -9.96 11.98
N HIS A 280 7.81 -11.20 11.58
CA HIS A 280 6.88 -12.08 12.30
C HIS A 280 7.20 -12.32 13.78
N MET A 281 8.48 -12.29 14.15
CA MET A 281 8.91 -12.53 15.54
C MET A 281 8.47 -11.46 16.53
N TYR A 282 8.07 -10.27 16.05
CA TYR A 282 7.59 -9.19 16.92
C TYR A 282 6.11 -9.34 17.28
N ASP A 283 5.34 -10.13 16.53
CA ASP A 283 3.88 -10.27 16.69
C ASP A 283 3.12 -8.91 16.74
N ARG A 284 3.65 -7.92 16.00
CA ARG A 284 3.15 -6.54 15.98
C ARG A 284 3.01 -6.03 14.55
N GLY A 285 2.09 -5.08 14.36
CA GLY A 285 2.02 -4.26 13.15
C GLY A 285 3.13 -3.20 13.12
N GLY A 286 3.11 -2.33 12.11
CA GLY A 286 4.11 -1.27 11.95
C GLY A 286 4.04 -0.16 13.00
N VAL A 287 5.13 0.61 13.12
CA VAL A 287 5.21 1.80 13.98
C VAL A 287 4.22 2.86 13.49
N ASN A 288 3.44 3.46 14.40
CA ASN A 288 2.67 4.67 14.09
C ASN A 288 3.32 5.88 14.76
N PHE A 289 3.64 6.89 13.97
CA PHE A 289 4.42 8.03 14.35
C PHE A 289 3.71 9.34 13.96
N ASP A 290 3.42 10.17 14.96
CA ASP A 290 3.01 11.55 14.76
C ASP A 290 4.27 12.34 14.38
N ALA A 291 4.42 12.61 13.08
CA ALA A 291 5.58 13.31 12.56
C ALA A 291 5.59 14.80 12.97
N GLU A 292 4.43 15.41 13.21
CA GLU A 292 4.36 16.80 13.65
C GLU A 292 4.90 16.96 15.07
N LYS A 293 4.50 16.07 15.98
CA LYS A 293 4.94 16.13 17.38
C LYS A 293 6.19 15.31 17.66
N MET A 294 6.68 14.57 16.66
CA MET A 294 7.77 13.60 16.81
C MET A 294 7.48 12.60 17.93
N GLN A 295 6.25 12.08 17.98
CA GLN A 295 5.76 11.20 19.02
C GLN A 295 5.34 9.84 18.45
N VAL A 296 5.71 8.77 19.14
CA VAL A 296 5.28 7.41 18.80
C VAL A 296 3.91 7.19 19.42
N LEU A 297 2.91 6.96 18.57
CA LEU A 297 1.55 6.63 19.03
C LEU A 297 1.36 5.12 19.20
N ARG A 298 2.19 4.33 18.52
CA ARG A 298 2.24 2.87 18.68
C ARG A 298 3.65 2.36 18.38
N MET A 299 4.26 1.71 19.36
CA MET A 299 5.45 0.89 19.13
C MET A 299 5.05 -0.31 18.26
N GLY A 300 5.71 -0.46 17.12
CA GLY A 300 5.46 -1.53 16.17
C GLY A 300 6.64 -2.51 16.09
N ALA A 301 6.58 -3.41 15.12
CA ALA A 301 7.71 -4.27 14.81
C ALA A 301 8.93 -3.43 14.38
N GLY A 302 10.11 -3.78 14.90
CA GLY A 302 11.36 -3.07 14.63
C GLY A 302 11.43 -1.65 15.21
N TYR A 303 10.65 -1.36 16.26
CA TYR A 303 10.63 -0.04 16.88
C TYR A 303 12.00 0.37 17.45
N GLU A 304 12.78 -0.56 17.99
CA GLU A 304 14.14 -0.31 18.46
C GLU A 304 15.08 0.17 17.34
N VAL A 305 14.90 -0.36 16.12
CA VAL A 305 15.63 0.10 14.93
C VAL A 305 15.15 1.48 14.50
N PHE A 306 13.84 1.71 14.49
CA PHE A 306 13.25 3.02 14.20
C PHE A 306 13.78 4.09 15.16
N ARG A 307 13.79 3.77 16.46
CA ARG A 307 14.25 4.65 17.53
C ARG A 307 15.73 4.98 17.40
N ASP A 308 16.61 3.98 17.22
CA ASP A 308 18.05 4.23 17.05
C ASP A 308 18.32 5.19 15.89
N ARG A 309 17.65 4.97 14.75
CA ARG A 309 17.82 5.80 13.55
C ARG A 309 17.40 7.25 13.77
N ILE A 310 16.27 7.50 14.43
CA ILE A 310 15.85 8.88 14.73
C ILE A 310 16.82 9.54 15.70
N LEU A 311 17.18 8.87 16.80
CA LEU A 311 18.13 9.43 17.78
C LEU A 311 19.51 9.71 17.18
N ARG A 312 19.92 8.92 16.19
CA ARG A 312 21.23 9.02 15.54
C ARG A 312 21.29 10.07 14.45
N TRP A 313 20.23 10.23 13.65
CA TRP A 313 20.26 11.06 12.43
C TRP A 313 19.38 12.31 12.50
N PHE A 314 18.38 12.31 13.37
CA PHE A 314 17.43 13.41 13.51
C PHE A 314 17.19 13.86 14.97
N PRO A 315 18.21 13.89 15.86
CA PRO A 315 18.01 14.31 17.26
C PRO A 315 17.46 15.74 17.36
N GLN A 316 17.87 16.64 16.46
CA GLN A 316 17.39 18.01 16.38
C GLN A 316 15.87 18.11 16.22
N LEU A 317 15.25 17.19 15.47
CA LEU A 317 13.80 17.20 15.26
C LEU A 317 13.03 16.83 16.54
N LEU A 318 13.60 15.95 17.38
CA LEU A 318 13.04 15.61 18.68
C LEU A 318 13.17 16.79 19.65
N GLU A 319 14.34 17.42 19.70
CA GLU A 319 14.60 18.61 20.53
C GLU A 319 13.65 19.76 20.20
N GLU A 320 13.50 20.10 18.91
CA GLU A 320 12.60 21.14 18.42
C GLU A 320 11.13 20.87 18.78
N ALA A 321 10.71 19.60 18.74
CA ALA A 321 9.35 19.20 19.05
C ALA A 321 9.10 19.04 20.56
N GLY A 322 10.14 19.06 21.39
CA GLY A 322 10.06 18.66 22.81
C GLY A 322 9.64 17.19 22.98
N GLY A 323 9.90 16.36 21.96
CA GLY A 323 9.53 14.96 21.92
C GLY A 323 10.60 14.06 22.55
N SER A 324 10.19 12.89 23.02
CA SER A 324 11.10 11.83 23.45
C SER A 324 10.64 10.48 22.88
N LEU A 325 11.60 9.58 22.67
CA LEU A 325 11.35 8.22 22.23
C LEU A 325 11.73 7.27 23.37
N GLU A 326 10.72 6.76 24.07
CA GLU A 326 10.90 5.75 25.11
C GLU A 326 11.43 4.44 24.53
N GLU A 327 12.10 3.64 25.36
CA GLU A 327 12.57 2.31 24.96
C GLU A 327 11.41 1.33 24.87
N ASP A 328 11.56 0.34 23.98
CA ASP A 328 10.60 -0.77 23.92
C ASP A 328 10.78 -1.66 25.17
N PRO A 329 9.75 -1.83 26.01
CA PRO A 329 9.88 -2.68 27.19
C PRO A 329 10.03 -4.17 26.85
N GLU A 330 9.68 -4.59 25.63
CA GLU A 330 9.71 -6.00 25.21
C GLU A 330 10.86 -6.30 24.23
N HIS A 331 11.29 -5.31 23.44
CA HIS A 331 12.30 -5.48 22.38
C HIS A 331 13.50 -4.51 22.47
N GLY A 332 13.74 -3.91 23.64
CA GLY A 332 14.85 -3.00 23.87
C GLY A 332 16.23 -3.57 23.55
N VAL A 333 17.15 -2.70 23.11
CA VAL A 333 18.54 -3.07 22.81
C VAL A 333 19.23 -3.50 24.11
N GLY A 334 19.68 -4.76 24.16
CA GLY A 334 20.33 -5.32 25.35
C GLY A 334 19.39 -6.04 26.32
N LEU A 335 18.09 -6.10 26.05
CA LEU A 335 17.18 -6.98 26.79
C LEU A 335 17.49 -8.45 26.49
N PRO A 336 17.31 -9.36 27.49
CA PRO A 336 17.35 -10.79 27.24
C PRO A 336 16.32 -11.13 26.16
N ARG A 337 16.72 -11.90 25.14
CA ARG A 337 15.75 -12.35 24.13
C ARG A 337 14.69 -13.19 24.84
N PRO A 338 13.38 -12.96 24.58
CA PRO A 338 12.35 -13.80 25.15
C PRO A 338 12.62 -15.27 24.77
N PRO A 339 12.37 -16.22 25.68
CA PRO A 339 12.54 -17.63 25.36
C PRO A 339 11.72 -17.95 24.11
N THR A 340 12.32 -18.63 23.15
CA THR A 340 11.62 -19.14 21.97
C THR A 340 10.36 -19.84 22.42
N ARG A 341 9.20 -19.36 21.96
CA ARG A 341 7.90 -19.98 22.20
C ARG A 341 8.01 -21.43 21.71
N THR A 342 8.15 -22.38 22.63
CA THR A 342 8.09 -23.80 22.28
C THR A 342 6.67 -24.04 21.75
N GLY A 343 6.60 -24.48 20.49
CA GLY A 343 5.35 -24.67 19.74
C GLY A 343 4.41 -25.70 20.34
#